data_AF-A0A2F0AQR4-F1
#
_entry.id   AF-A0A2F0AQR4-F1
#
_cell.length_a   1.000
_cell.length_b   1.000
_cell.length_c   1.000
_cell.angle_alpha   90.00
_cell.angle_beta   90.00
_cell.angle_gamma   90.00
#
_symmetry.space_group_name_H-M   'P 1'
#
loop_
_entity.id
_entity.type
_entity.pdbx_description
1 polymer ?
#
loop_
_entity_poly.entity_id
_entity_poly.type
_entity_poly.pdbx_seq_one_letter_code
_entity_poly.pdbx_strand_id
1 'polypeptide(L)'
;MALTSIGCGGQGPQVDPHESAAQTRLETARQIDKEQTFDRVTALFNVACAYPKTQYAAIALQQATRTAIHANRRDVSLWLGSKLAELSETERGLSAESIWLKARLMVDGFGDYPAARQLLRRLYTHHAGSPRADNALWMLADLYRVIGAWRKAHETYGILAQHRLDRGWFIGSLRSPYTAKAALLKADIEAYILDDFAAAVASYRSFTSHFSDSPLIDDALLSLAFSYLRNHKKNAANGILSQLGERKLSTDQRKMYRLLLETPDSQIPIPKRLYSTASPRPKRLR
;
A
#
# COMPACT_ATOMS: atom_id res chain seq x y z
N MET A 1 48.89 31.93 -16.23
CA MET A 1 47.66 32.03 -15.43
C MET A 1 47.71 30.93 -14.37
N ALA A 2 47.92 31.29 -13.11
CA ALA A 2 48.04 30.35 -12.01
C ALA A 2 46.67 30.19 -11.33
N LEU A 3 46.17 28.96 -11.26
CA LEU A 3 44.97 28.60 -10.50
C LEU A 3 45.40 28.32 -9.05
N THR A 4 45.15 29.28 -8.16
CA THR A 4 45.26 29.10 -6.71
C THR A 4 44.13 28.20 -6.22
N SER A 5 44.47 27.02 -5.71
CA SER A 5 43.51 26.15 -5.02
C SER A 5 43.16 26.75 -3.66
N ILE A 6 41.88 27.08 -3.47
CA ILE A 6 41.35 27.46 -2.17
C ILE A 6 41.06 26.17 -1.41
N GLY A 7 41.99 25.77 -0.54
CA GLY A 7 41.82 24.64 0.36
C GLY A 7 40.79 24.97 1.45
N CYS A 8 39.52 24.68 1.19
CA CYS A 8 38.50 24.67 2.24
C CYS A 8 38.71 23.44 3.14
N GLY A 9 39.61 23.57 4.13
CA GLY A 9 39.77 22.61 5.23
C GLY A 9 38.59 22.68 6.20
N GLY A 10 37.37 22.36 5.72
CA GLY A 10 36.21 22.21 6.57
C GLY A 10 36.45 21.03 7.51
N GLN A 11 36.59 21.30 8.81
CA GLN A 11 36.52 20.26 9.83
C GLN A 11 35.20 19.50 9.60
N GLY A 12 35.29 18.22 9.27
CA GLY A 12 34.10 17.38 9.10
C GLY A 12 33.22 17.47 10.34
N PRO A 13 31.89 17.37 10.20
CA PRO A 13 30.97 17.45 11.33
C PRO A 13 31.41 16.45 12.40
N GLN A 14 31.68 16.95 13.60
CA GLN A 14 32.04 16.12 14.75
C GLN A 14 30.84 15.22 15.08
N VAL A 15 30.96 13.92 14.78
CA VAL A 15 29.89 12.96 15.02
C VAL A 15 29.76 12.73 16.52
N ASP A 16 28.53 12.78 17.04
CA ASP A 16 28.24 12.49 18.45
C ASP A 16 28.72 11.06 18.79
N PRO A 17 29.55 10.86 19.82
CA PRO A 17 30.03 9.53 20.20
C PRO A 17 28.89 8.56 20.53
N HIS A 18 27.73 9.04 21.01
CA HIS A 18 26.56 8.19 21.24
C HIS A 18 25.92 7.70 19.94
N GLU A 19 25.90 8.51 18.89
CA GLU A 19 25.40 8.11 17.57
C GLU A 19 26.31 7.01 16.97
N SER A 20 27.63 7.19 17.02
CA SER A 20 28.59 6.19 16.53
C SER A 20 28.46 4.86 17.29
N ALA A 21 28.37 4.91 18.63
CA ALA A 21 28.21 3.71 19.45
C ALA A 21 26.87 2.99 19.21
N ALA A 22 25.78 3.75 19.02
CA ALA A 22 24.47 3.20 18.71
C ALA A 22 24.45 2.51 17.33
N GLN A 23 25.10 3.10 16.33
CA GLN A 23 25.26 2.51 15.00
C GLN A 23 26.00 1.17 15.07
N THR A 24 27.16 1.12 15.74
CA THR A 24 27.96 -0.11 15.84
C THR A 24 27.15 -1.23 16.50
N ARG A 25 26.45 -0.95 17.61
CA ARG A 25 25.63 -1.99 18.27
C ARG A 25 24.45 -2.44 17.41
N LEU A 26 23.83 -1.54 16.65
CA LEU A 26 22.78 -1.89 15.71
C LEU A 26 23.30 -2.84 14.62
N GLU A 27 24.50 -2.59 14.10
CA GLU A 27 25.14 -3.47 13.10
C GLU A 27 25.45 -4.85 13.68
N THR A 28 25.97 -4.92 14.91
CA THR A 28 26.16 -6.21 15.62
C THR A 28 24.84 -6.96 15.79
N ALA A 29 23.78 -6.28 16.23
CA ALA A 29 22.46 -6.90 16.39
C ALA A 29 21.87 -7.41 15.06
N ARG A 30 22.24 -6.81 13.92
CA ARG A 30 21.80 -7.26 12.58
C ARG A 30 22.51 -8.53 12.11
N GLN A 31 23.73 -8.77 12.60
CA GLN A 31 24.53 -9.94 12.26
C GLN A 31 24.09 -11.21 13.01
N ILE A 32 23.29 -11.07 14.08
CA ILE A 32 22.67 -12.22 14.76
C ILE A 32 21.83 -13.00 13.74
N ASP A 33 22.03 -14.31 13.73
CA ASP A 33 21.42 -15.24 12.79
C ASP A 33 19.90 -15.04 12.73
N LYS A 34 19.35 -15.12 11.53
CA LYS A 34 17.90 -15.01 11.30
C LYS A 34 17.15 -16.16 11.97
N GLU A 35 17.79 -17.31 12.20
CA GLU A 35 17.20 -18.44 12.93
C GLU A 35 17.05 -18.12 14.43
N GLN A 36 17.94 -17.29 14.99
CA GLN A 36 17.92 -16.81 16.38
C GLN A 36 17.03 -15.56 16.53
N THR A 37 15.78 -15.69 16.08
CA THR A 37 14.84 -14.56 16.00
C THR A 37 14.64 -13.81 17.32
N PHE A 38 14.60 -14.52 18.45
CA PHE A 38 14.38 -13.91 19.77
C PHE A 38 15.62 -13.17 20.30
N ASP A 39 16.80 -13.75 20.15
CA ASP A 39 18.07 -13.11 20.55
C ASP A 39 18.29 -11.83 19.75
N ARG A 40 17.97 -11.88 18.45
CA ARG A 40 17.99 -10.70 17.58
C ARG A 40 17.02 -9.61 18.03
N VAL A 41 15.78 -9.97 18.35
CA VAL A 41 14.78 -9.01 18.87
C VAL A 41 15.28 -8.35 20.16
N THR A 42 15.82 -9.15 21.08
CA THR A 42 16.34 -8.69 22.37
C THR A 42 17.53 -7.76 22.18
N ALA A 43 18.50 -8.13 21.33
CA ALA A 43 19.64 -7.29 21.03
C ALA A 43 19.25 -5.94 20.41
N LEU A 44 18.31 -5.94 19.46
CA LEU A 44 17.79 -4.71 18.86
C LEU A 44 17.05 -3.84 19.89
N PHE A 45 16.25 -4.44 20.78
CA PHE A 45 15.58 -3.70 21.85
C PHE A 45 16.60 -3.07 22.81
N ASN A 46 17.65 -3.80 23.17
CA ASN A 46 18.71 -3.29 24.04
C ASN A 46 19.45 -2.09 23.43
N VAL A 47 19.60 -2.02 22.10
CA VAL A 47 20.12 -0.82 21.42
C VAL A 47 19.22 0.37 21.67
N ALA A 48 17.90 0.21 21.52
CA ALA A 48 16.95 1.30 21.72
C ALA A 48 16.90 1.79 23.18
N CYS A 49 16.98 0.89 24.15
CA CYS A 49 17.04 1.25 25.56
C CYS A 49 18.35 1.95 25.95
N ALA A 50 19.47 1.53 25.37
CA ALA A 50 20.78 2.12 25.68
C ALA A 50 20.95 3.51 25.06
N TYR A 51 20.32 3.78 23.92
CA TYR A 51 20.51 5.02 23.16
C TYR A 51 19.19 5.70 22.76
N PRO A 52 18.27 5.98 23.71
CA PRO A 52 16.89 6.36 23.43
C PRO A 52 16.72 7.77 22.83
N LYS A 53 17.80 8.52 22.60
CA LYS A 53 17.78 9.84 21.97
C LYS A 53 18.44 9.86 20.59
N THR A 54 18.84 8.69 20.10
CA THR A 54 19.51 8.54 18.81
C THR A 54 18.50 8.08 17.76
N GLN A 55 18.72 8.46 16.50
CA GLN A 55 17.92 7.97 15.39
C GLN A 55 17.95 6.43 15.28
N TYR A 56 19.03 5.81 15.77
CA TYR A 56 19.23 4.37 15.77
C TYR A 56 18.29 3.64 16.74
N ALA A 57 17.79 4.28 17.80
CA ALA A 57 16.81 3.65 18.68
C ALA A 57 15.49 3.38 17.95
N ALA A 58 15.00 4.34 17.16
CA ALA A 58 13.80 4.15 16.34
C ALA A 58 14.01 3.06 15.28
N ILE A 59 15.18 3.06 14.62
CA ILE A 59 15.54 2.03 13.63
C ILE A 59 15.60 0.65 14.30
N ALA A 60 16.20 0.54 15.48
CA ALA A 60 16.34 -0.71 16.22
C ALA A 60 14.97 -1.25 16.65
N LEU A 61 14.10 -0.41 17.22
CA LEU A 61 12.72 -0.80 17.59
C LEU A 61 11.89 -1.21 16.36
N GLN A 62 12.02 -0.49 15.25
CA GLN A 62 11.40 -0.87 14.00
C GLN A 62 11.86 -2.26 13.53
N GLN A 63 13.17 -2.53 13.57
CA GLN A 63 13.71 -3.83 13.16
C GLN A 63 13.28 -4.93 14.11
N ALA A 64 13.30 -4.69 15.43
CA ALA A 64 12.83 -5.63 16.44
C ALA A 64 11.35 -5.98 16.21
N THR A 65 10.52 -4.96 15.97
CA THR A 65 9.09 -5.12 15.67
C THR A 65 8.87 -6.00 14.44
N ARG A 66 9.57 -5.73 13.34
CA ARG A 66 9.47 -6.53 12.11
C ARG A 66 9.92 -7.97 12.33
N THR A 67 11.03 -8.18 13.02
CA THR A 67 11.53 -9.53 13.34
C THR A 67 10.50 -10.29 14.19
N ALA A 68 9.90 -9.63 15.19
CA ALA A 68 8.84 -10.24 16.01
C ALA A 68 7.59 -10.60 15.18
N ILE A 69 7.17 -9.75 14.23
CA ILE A 69 6.08 -10.06 13.29
C ILE A 69 6.44 -11.30 12.45
N HIS A 70 7.65 -11.37 11.89
CA HIS A 70 8.10 -12.51 11.09
C HIS A 70 8.20 -13.80 11.89
N ALA A 71 8.57 -13.71 13.17
CA ALA A 71 8.58 -14.82 14.12
C ALA A 71 7.18 -15.17 14.67
N ASN A 72 6.11 -14.53 14.17
CA ASN A 72 4.73 -14.69 14.65
C ASN A 72 4.55 -14.45 16.16
N ARG A 73 5.40 -13.60 16.76
CA ARG A 73 5.35 -13.19 18.16
C ARG A 73 4.52 -11.93 18.31
N ARG A 74 3.19 -12.11 18.23
CA ARG A 74 2.22 -11.00 18.23
C ARG A 74 2.36 -10.13 19.47
N ASP A 75 2.35 -10.72 20.65
CA ASP A 75 2.58 -10.07 21.96
C ASP A 75 3.80 -9.14 21.95
N VAL A 76 4.95 -9.66 21.53
CA VAL A 76 6.22 -8.92 21.49
C VAL A 76 6.17 -7.80 20.45
N SER A 77 5.65 -8.08 19.25
CA SER A 77 5.55 -7.06 18.19
C SER A 77 4.63 -5.90 18.56
N LEU A 78 3.55 -6.17 19.30
CA LEU A 78 2.62 -5.16 19.77
C LEU A 78 3.27 -4.28 20.84
N TRP A 79 3.94 -4.90 21.81
CA TRP A 79 4.67 -4.17 22.84
C TRP A 79 5.79 -3.31 22.23
N LEU A 80 6.62 -3.88 21.35
CA LEU A 80 7.69 -3.12 20.66
C LEU A 80 7.13 -1.98 19.80
N GLY A 81 6.01 -2.19 19.12
CA GLY A 81 5.33 -1.15 18.37
C GLY A 81 4.81 0.00 19.24
N SER A 82 4.35 -0.29 20.46
CA SER A 82 3.98 0.74 21.42
C SER A 82 5.20 1.57 21.86
N LYS A 83 6.34 0.92 22.11
CA LYS A 83 7.60 1.60 22.45
C LYS A 83 8.14 2.45 21.32
N LEU A 84 8.06 1.95 20.08
CA LEU A 84 8.41 2.74 18.89
C LEU A 84 7.54 4.01 18.80
N ALA A 85 6.25 3.90 19.14
CA ALA A 85 5.34 5.03 19.12
C ALA A 85 5.67 6.06 20.20
N GLU A 86 5.89 5.62 21.44
CA GLU A 86 6.30 6.48 22.56
C GLU A 86 7.59 7.25 22.21
N LEU A 87 8.59 6.54 21.67
CA LEU A 87 9.87 7.13 21.27
C LEU A 87 9.69 8.20 20.18
N SER A 88 8.76 7.98 19.27
CA SER A 88 8.55 8.88 18.14
C SER A 88 7.65 10.09 18.48
N GLU A 89 6.96 10.07 19.62
CA GLU A 89 6.16 11.22 20.11
C GLU A 89 7.05 12.26 20.83
N THR A 90 8.18 11.84 21.38
CA THR A 90 9.14 12.71 22.09
C THR A 90 10.15 13.38 21.16
N GLU A 91 10.58 12.69 20.10
CA GLU A 91 11.38 13.29 19.03
C GLU A 91 10.44 14.00 18.04
N ARG A 92 10.70 15.28 17.71
CA ARG A 92 9.81 16.20 16.94
C ARG A 92 9.52 15.81 15.48
N GLY A 93 9.21 14.55 15.21
CA GLY A 93 8.82 14.05 13.91
C GLY A 93 8.87 12.53 13.88
N LEU A 94 7.73 11.89 14.15
CA LEU A 94 7.51 10.51 13.73
C LEU A 94 7.96 10.35 12.28
N SER A 95 8.96 9.51 12.04
CA SER A 95 9.30 9.16 10.66
C SER A 95 8.07 8.52 10.00
N ALA A 96 7.85 8.76 8.71
CA ALA A 96 6.77 8.12 7.97
C ALA A 96 6.80 6.57 8.13
N GLU A 97 7.99 6.01 8.27
CA GLU A 97 8.16 4.58 8.51
C GLU A 97 7.59 4.12 9.87
N SER A 98 7.84 4.87 10.94
CA SER A 98 7.32 4.56 12.28
C SER A 98 5.78 4.63 12.32
N ILE A 99 5.19 5.67 11.71
CA ILE A 99 3.72 5.79 11.63
C ILE A 99 3.13 4.62 10.84
N TRP A 100 3.74 4.27 9.71
CA TRP A 100 3.30 3.16 8.87
C TRP A 100 3.30 1.82 9.64
N LEU A 101 4.38 1.53 10.37
CA LEU A 101 4.48 0.30 11.16
C LEU A 101 3.46 0.24 12.29
N LYS A 102 3.27 1.36 13.02
CA LYS A 102 2.24 1.46 14.06
C LYS A 102 0.86 1.22 13.47
N ALA A 103 0.52 1.87 12.36
CA ALA A 103 -0.76 1.68 11.67
C ALA A 103 -0.97 0.22 11.26
N ARG A 104 0.05 -0.42 10.71
CA ARG A 104 -0.01 -1.84 10.32
C ARG A 104 -0.25 -2.75 11.53
N LEU A 105 0.44 -2.52 12.65
CA LEU A 105 0.19 -3.27 13.89
C LEU A 105 -1.24 -3.07 14.41
N MET A 106 -1.80 -1.87 14.28
CA MET A 106 -3.20 -1.62 14.63
C MET A 106 -4.15 -2.46 13.77
N VAL A 107 -3.89 -2.59 12.47
CA VAL A 107 -4.70 -3.41 11.56
C VAL A 107 -4.50 -4.91 11.80
N ASP A 108 -3.26 -5.40 11.63
CA ASP A 108 -2.92 -6.83 11.61
C ASP A 108 -2.91 -7.42 13.02
N GLY A 109 -2.49 -6.63 14.01
CA GLY A 109 -2.18 -7.06 15.37
C GLY A 109 -3.23 -6.71 16.42
N PHE A 110 -3.98 -5.61 16.29
CA PHE A 110 -5.02 -5.25 17.27
C PHE A 110 -6.44 -5.34 16.69
N GLY A 111 -6.59 -5.23 15.38
CA GLY A 111 -7.91 -5.00 14.76
C GLY A 111 -8.49 -3.62 15.08
N ASP A 112 -7.66 -2.68 15.58
CA ASP A 112 -8.05 -1.31 15.90
C ASP A 112 -8.04 -0.46 14.62
N TYR A 113 -9.06 -0.66 13.78
CA TYR A 113 -9.23 0.09 12.54
C TYR A 113 -9.43 1.60 12.77
N PRO A 114 -10.15 2.08 13.81
CA PRO A 114 -10.21 3.50 14.12
C PRO A 114 -8.84 4.15 14.33
N ALA A 115 -7.99 3.60 15.20
CA ALA A 115 -6.66 4.14 15.46
C ALA A 115 -5.76 4.04 14.22
N ALA A 116 -5.79 2.90 13.51
CA ALA A 116 -5.05 2.72 12.26
C ALA A 116 -5.38 3.83 11.25
N ARG A 117 -6.66 4.12 11.03
CA ARG A 117 -7.09 5.16 10.08
C ARG A 117 -6.55 6.54 10.42
N GLN A 118 -6.51 6.91 11.70
CA GLN A 118 -5.94 8.20 12.12
C GLN A 118 -4.44 8.29 11.79
N LEU A 119 -3.70 7.22 12.05
CA LEU A 119 -2.27 7.13 11.74
C LEU A 119 -2.01 7.18 10.22
N LEU A 120 -2.77 6.43 9.43
CA LEU A 120 -2.64 6.42 7.96
C LEU A 120 -2.99 7.79 7.36
N ARG A 121 -4.01 8.46 7.90
CA ARG A 121 -4.37 9.84 7.53
C ARG A 121 -3.24 10.80 7.81
N ARG A 122 -2.69 10.75 9.03
CA ARG A 122 -1.54 11.56 9.42
C ARG A 122 -0.34 11.30 8.50
N LEU A 123 -0.10 10.04 8.14
CA LEU A 123 1.01 9.68 7.28
C LEU A 123 0.89 10.28 5.87
N TYR A 124 -0.26 10.15 5.21
CA TYR A 124 -0.39 10.68 3.86
C TYR A 124 -0.45 12.22 3.86
N THR A 125 -1.00 12.86 4.88
CA THR A 125 -1.14 14.32 4.96
C THR A 125 0.18 15.02 5.31
N HIS A 126 0.89 14.54 6.32
CA HIS A 126 2.12 15.19 6.80
C HIS A 126 3.39 14.64 6.15
N HIS A 127 3.32 13.48 5.49
CA HIS A 127 4.46 12.85 4.82
C HIS A 127 4.15 12.45 3.38
N ALA A 128 3.43 13.30 2.63
CA ALA A 128 3.02 13.05 1.25
C ALA A 128 4.18 12.74 0.27
N GLY A 129 5.40 13.20 0.57
CA GLY A 129 6.62 12.89 -0.21
C GLY A 129 7.24 11.53 0.10
N SER A 130 6.83 10.87 1.19
CA SER A 130 7.39 9.58 1.59
C SER A 130 6.94 8.44 0.67
N PRO A 131 7.80 7.45 0.37
CA PRO A 131 7.37 6.19 -0.25
C PRO A 131 6.24 5.47 0.50
N ARG A 132 6.05 5.78 1.80
CA ARG A 132 4.95 5.23 2.61
C ARG A 132 3.61 5.90 2.38
N ALA A 133 3.56 7.10 1.80
CA ALA A 133 2.29 7.80 1.56
C ALA A 133 1.32 6.96 0.72
N ASP A 134 1.83 6.38 -0.37
CA ASP A 134 1.03 5.54 -1.26
C ASP A 134 0.61 4.22 -0.56
N ASN A 135 1.49 3.63 0.25
CA ASN A 135 1.14 2.47 1.09
C ASN A 135 0.02 2.80 2.06
N ALA A 136 0.05 3.99 2.67
CA ALA A 136 -0.97 4.39 3.61
C ALA A 136 -2.31 4.68 2.95
N LEU A 137 -2.32 5.34 1.79
CA LEU A 137 -3.54 5.51 1.00
C LEU A 137 -4.14 4.17 0.60
N TRP A 138 -3.31 3.23 0.15
CA TRP A 138 -3.75 1.88 -0.19
C TRP A 138 -4.40 1.17 1.01
N MET A 139 -3.71 1.12 2.15
CA MET A 139 -4.22 0.47 3.36
C MET A 139 -5.47 1.19 3.90
N LEU A 140 -5.52 2.52 3.82
CA LEU A 140 -6.66 3.32 4.26
C LEU A 140 -7.91 3.04 3.41
N ALA A 141 -7.74 2.96 2.08
CA ALA A 141 -8.81 2.60 1.17
C ALA A 141 -9.32 1.17 1.42
N ASP A 142 -8.40 0.22 1.63
CA ASP A 142 -8.77 -1.17 1.94
C ASP A 142 -9.47 -1.29 3.29
N LEU A 143 -9.06 -0.52 4.30
CA LEU A 143 -9.78 -0.43 5.58
C LEU A 143 -11.19 0.10 5.40
N TYR A 144 -11.39 1.15 4.60
CA TYR A 144 -12.74 1.65 4.30
C TYR A 144 -13.58 0.60 3.59
N ARG A 145 -12.98 -0.14 2.66
CA ARG A 145 -13.65 -1.24 1.95
C ARG A 145 -14.08 -2.34 2.92
N VAL A 146 -13.20 -2.79 3.80
CA VAL A 146 -13.46 -3.86 4.78
C VAL A 146 -14.61 -3.51 5.74
N ILE A 147 -14.71 -2.24 6.15
CA ILE A 147 -15.80 -1.79 7.04
C ILE A 147 -17.07 -1.35 6.30
N GLY A 148 -17.14 -1.54 4.98
CA GLY A 148 -18.31 -1.16 4.16
C GLY A 148 -18.48 0.35 3.92
N ALA A 149 -17.45 1.16 4.20
CA ALA A 149 -17.45 2.60 3.92
C ALA A 149 -17.09 2.89 2.46
N TRP A 150 -17.89 2.37 1.53
CA TRP A 150 -17.58 2.30 0.09
C TRP A 150 -17.27 3.64 -0.58
N ARG A 151 -18.01 4.70 -0.23
CA ARG A 151 -17.73 6.06 -0.76
C ARG A 151 -16.35 6.56 -0.36
N LYS A 152 -15.96 6.37 0.91
CA LYS A 152 -14.61 6.75 1.38
C LYS A 152 -13.53 5.89 0.74
N ALA A 153 -13.80 4.60 0.54
CA ALA A 153 -12.88 3.71 -0.18
C ALA A 153 -12.66 4.19 -1.62
N HIS A 154 -13.75 4.49 -2.34
CA HIS A 154 -13.75 5.05 -3.69
C HIS A 154 -12.94 6.34 -3.79
N GLU A 155 -13.23 7.33 -2.92
CA GLU A 155 -12.50 8.60 -2.85
C GLU A 155 -11.00 8.36 -2.61
N THR A 156 -10.66 7.49 -1.64
CA THR A 156 -9.27 7.23 -1.27
C THR A 156 -8.50 6.49 -2.38
N TYR A 157 -9.14 5.53 -3.07
CA TYR A 157 -8.56 4.90 -4.26
C TYR A 157 -8.39 5.90 -5.40
N GLY A 158 -9.32 6.84 -5.56
CA GLY A 158 -9.21 7.92 -6.54
C GLY A 158 -8.02 8.84 -6.29
N ILE A 159 -7.80 9.25 -5.03
CA ILE A 159 -6.60 10.01 -4.66
C ILE A 159 -5.34 9.23 -5.04
N LEU A 160 -5.25 7.95 -4.67
CA LEU A 160 -4.08 7.12 -4.98
C LEU A 160 -3.86 6.92 -6.49
N ALA A 161 -4.94 6.74 -7.26
CA ALA A 161 -4.88 6.59 -8.71
C ALA A 161 -4.42 7.89 -9.41
N GLN A 162 -4.89 9.05 -8.94
CA GLN A 162 -4.59 10.36 -9.54
C GLN A 162 -3.18 10.87 -9.17
N HIS A 163 -2.75 10.67 -7.91
CA HIS A 163 -1.53 11.25 -7.34
C HIS A 163 -0.23 10.99 -8.13
N ARG A 164 -0.23 9.99 -9.03
CA ARG A 164 0.93 9.59 -9.84
C ARG A 164 0.73 9.68 -11.36
N LEU A 165 -0.48 10.00 -11.84
CA LEU A 165 -0.66 10.38 -13.25
C LEU A 165 -0.07 11.77 -13.53
N ASP A 166 -0.12 12.66 -12.52
CA ASP A 166 0.31 14.05 -12.67
C ASP A 166 1.83 14.27 -12.46
N ARG A 167 2.54 13.29 -11.87
CA ARG A 167 3.99 13.38 -11.66
C ARG A 167 4.70 12.84 -12.90
N GLY A 168 5.06 13.76 -13.80
CA GLY A 168 5.58 13.49 -15.14
C GLY A 168 6.68 12.41 -15.26
N TRP A 169 6.75 11.85 -16.47
CA TRP A 169 7.58 10.72 -16.91
C TRP A 169 9.08 10.79 -16.54
N PHE A 170 9.63 12.00 -16.32
CA PHE A 170 11.07 12.26 -16.42
C PHE A 170 11.94 11.98 -15.18
N ILE A 171 11.37 11.70 -14.00
CA ILE A 171 12.21 11.45 -12.81
C ILE A 171 11.96 10.05 -12.27
N GLY A 172 12.33 9.01 -13.03
CA GLY A 172 12.53 7.64 -12.52
C GLY A 172 11.49 7.12 -11.51
N SER A 173 10.26 7.62 -11.57
CA SER A 173 9.42 7.67 -10.37
C SER A 173 8.65 6.39 -10.31
N LEU A 174 9.11 5.50 -9.43
CA LEU A 174 8.41 4.38 -8.82
C LEU A 174 6.89 4.59 -8.90
N ARG A 175 6.27 4.14 -10.01
CA ARG A 175 4.81 4.01 -10.08
C ARG A 175 4.47 3.14 -8.89
N SER A 176 3.71 3.68 -7.93
CA SER A 176 3.30 2.89 -6.78
C SER A 176 2.71 1.59 -7.33
N PRO A 177 3.14 0.42 -6.82
CA PRO A 177 2.65 -0.87 -7.32
C PRO A 177 1.14 -1.01 -7.11
N TYR A 178 0.53 -0.10 -6.34
CA TYR A 178 -0.89 -0.03 -6.05
C TYR A 178 -1.68 0.86 -7.01
N THR A 179 -1.05 1.70 -7.83
CA THR A 179 -1.75 2.74 -8.63
C THR A 179 -2.77 2.14 -9.59
N ALA A 180 -2.34 1.18 -10.43
CA ALA A 180 -3.24 0.51 -11.36
C ALA A 180 -4.33 -0.25 -10.60
N LYS A 181 -3.97 -1.01 -9.56
CA LYS A 181 -4.95 -1.74 -8.76
C LYS A 181 -5.98 -0.83 -8.08
N ALA A 182 -5.57 0.35 -7.61
CA ALA A 182 -6.46 1.35 -7.02
C ALA A 182 -7.42 1.93 -8.06
N ALA A 183 -6.92 2.27 -9.25
CA ALA A 183 -7.76 2.75 -10.35
C ALA A 183 -8.82 1.72 -10.76
N LEU A 184 -8.43 0.44 -10.85
CA LEU A 184 -9.36 -0.65 -11.13
C LEU A 184 -10.40 -0.80 -10.01
N LEU A 185 -9.98 -0.84 -8.74
CA LEU A 185 -10.89 -0.99 -7.60
C LEU A 185 -11.86 0.19 -7.45
N LYS A 186 -11.43 1.41 -7.80
CA LYS A 186 -12.33 2.57 -7.87
C LYS A 186 -13.44 2.32 -8.90
N ALA A 187 -13.09 1.91 -10.12
CA ALA A 187 -14.04 1.61 -11.18
C ALA A 187 -14.98 0.45 -10.80
N ASP A 188 -14.45 -0.58 -10.14
CA ASP A 188 -15.25 -1.68 -9.62
C ASP A 188 -16.27 -1.20 -8.56
N ILE A 189 -15.89 -0.29 -7.66
CA ILE A 189 -16.83 0.28 -6.67
C ILE A 189 -17.96 1.05 -7.38
N GLU A 190 -17.64 1.82 -8.42
CA GLU A 190 -18.64 2.53 -9.23
C GLU A 190 -19.64 1.55 -9.86
N ALA A 191 -19.13 0.50 -10.53
CA ALA A 191 -19.97 -0.45 -11.25
C ALA A 191 -20.82 -1.34 -10.33
N TYR A 192 -20.21 -1.89 -9.27
CA TYR A 192 -20.80 -3.03 -8.56
C TYR A 192 -21.36 -2.68 -7.19
N ILE A 193 -21.01 -1.51 -6.63
CA ILE A 193 -21.49 -1.07 -5.32
C ILE A 193 -22.38 0.16 -5.44
N LEU A 194 -21.99 1.11 -6.28
CA LEU A 194 -22.75 2.35 -6.48
C LEU A 194 -23.78 2.26 -7.62
N ASP A 195 -23.74 1.18 -8.41
CA ASP A 195 -24.58 0.96 -9.61
C ASP A 195 -24.49 2.12 -10.62
N ASP A 196 -23.36 2.84 -10.62
CA ASP A 196 -23.10 3.97 -11.52
C ASP A 196 -22.26 3.50 -12.71
N PHE A 197 -22.93 2.82 -13.64
CA PHE A 197 -22.28 2.27 -14.84
C PHE A 197 -21.74 3.36 -15.78
N ALA A 198 -22.29 4.57 -15.74
CA ALA A 198 -21.78 5.68 -16.54
C ALA A 198 -20.41 6.14 -16.03
N ALA A 199 -20.28 6.34 -14.72
CA ALA A 199 -18.99 6.64 -14.09
C ALA A 199 -17.99 5.49 -14.27
N ALA A 200 -18.43 4.24 -14.06
CA ALA A 200 -17.58 3.07 -14.22
C ALA A 200 -17.01 2.96 -15.64
N VAL A 201 -17.82 3.17 -16.68
CA VAL A 201 -17.35 3.22 -18.07
C VAL A 201 -16.26 4.28 -18.24
N ALA A 202 -16.45 5.49 -17.69
CA ALA A 202 -15.43 6.54 -17.77
C ALA A 202 -14.12 6.12 -17.07
N SER A 203 -14.22 5.54 -15.87
CA SER A 203 -13.06 5.08 -15.10
C SER A 203 -12.33 3.92 -15.77
N TYR A 204 -13.03 2.90 -16.30
CA TYR A 204 -12.38 1.80 -17.01
C TYR A 204 -11.76 2.25 -18.33
N ARG A 205 -12.37 3.18 -19.07
CA ARG A 205 -11.74 3.76 -20.26
C ARG A 205 -10.45 4.48 -19.91
N SER A 206 -10.48 5.33 -18.89
CA SER A 206 -9.27 5.98 -18.38
C SER A 206 -8.22 4.96 -17.92
N PHE A 207 -8.64 3.87 -17.28
CA PHE A 207 -7.73 2.79 -16.91
C PHE A 207 -7.05 2.18 -18.15
N THR A 208 -7.83 1.81 -19.17
CA THR A 208 -7.31 1.16 -20.39
C THR A 208 -6.37 2.07 -21.18
N SER A 209 -6.53 3.40 -21.12
CA SER A 209 -5.62 4.34 -21.78
C SER A 209 -4.33 4.57 -21.00
N HIS A 210 -4.39 4.65 -19.66
CA HIS A 210 -3.22 4.98 -18.83
C HIS A 210 -2.42 3.74 -18.38
N PHE A 211 -3.05 2.56 -18.39
CA PHE A 211 -2.48 1.30 -17.89
C PHE A 211 -2.60 0.16 -18.92
N SER A 212 -2.43 0.46 -20.21
CA SER A 212 -2.52 -0.51 -21.33
C SER A 212 -1.62 -1.74 -21.14
N ASP A 213 -0.46 -1.56 -20.50
CA ASP A 213 0.54 -2.61 -20.29
C ASP A 213 0.39 -3.30 -18.93
N SER A 214 -0.64 -2.94 -18.16
CA SER A 214 -0.88 -3.55 -16.87
C SER A 214 -1.32 -5.00 -17.02
N PRO A 215 -0.86 -5.93 -16.16
CA PRO A 215 -1.41 -7.29 -16.12
C PRO A 215 -2.91 -7.33 -15.76
N LEU A 216 -3.49 -6.21 -15.33
CA LEU A 216 -4.90 -6.05 -15.00
C LEU A 216 -5.75 -5.56 -16.20
N ILE A 217 -5.15 -5.35 -17.38
CA ILE A 217 -5.85 -4.77 -18.53
C ILE A 217 -7.04 -5.63 -19.00
N ASP A 218 -6.89 -6.96 -19.03
CA ASP A 218 -7.95 -7.87 -19.44
C ASP A 218 -9.13 -7.84 -18.45
N ASP A 219 -8.84 -7.66 -17.15
CA ASP A 219 -9.86 -7.51 -16.11
C ASP A 219 -10.63 -6.20 -16.25
N ALA A 220 -9.93 -5.11 -16.61
CA ALA A 220 -10.55 -3.82 -16.88
C ALA A 220 -11.42 -3.87 -18.15
N LEU A 221 -10.96 -4.50 -19.23
CA LEU A 221 -11.71 -4.63 -20.48
C LEU A 221 -12.99 -5.47 -20.30
N LEU A 222 -12.92 -6.59 -19.58
CA LEU A 222 -14.11 -7.38 -19.26
C LEU A 222 -15.13 -6.58 -18.44
N SER A 223 -14.65 -5.82 -17.45
CA SER A 223 -15.51 -5.00 -16.60
C SER A 223 -16.07 -3.77 -17.34
N LEU A 224 -15.33 -3.24 -18.31
CA LEU A 224 -15.79 -2.20 -19.23
C LEU A 224 -16.91 -2.73 -20.14
N ALA A 225 -16.73 -3.90 -20.76
CA ALA A 225 -17.76 -4.54 -21.58
C ALA A 225 -19.03 -4.80 -20.76
N PHE A 226 -18.88 -5.34 -19.54
CA PHE A 226 -20.00 -5.50 -18.60
C PHE A 226 -20.71 -4.17 -18.32
N SER A 227 -19.96 -3.11 -17.98
CA SER A 227 -20.53 -1.79 -17.69
C SER A 227 -21.24 -1.18 -18.91
N TYR A 228 -20.75 -1.43 -20.13
CA TYR A 228 -21.45 -1.01 -21.35
C TYR A 228 -22.78 -1.74 -21.54
N LEU A 229 -22.85 -3.06 -21.32
CA LEU A 229 -24.10 -3.81 -21.42
C LEU A 229 -25.12 -3.32 -20.39
N ARG A 230 -24.69 -3.10 -19.15
CA ARG A 230 -25.53 -2.54 -18.07
C ARG A 230 -25.98 -1.10 -18.34
N ASN A 231 -25.22 -0.35 -19.14
CA ASN A 231 -25.58 1.00 -19.61
C ASN A 231 -26.25 1.00 -21.00
N HIS A 232 -26.80 -0.13 -21.44
CA HIS A 232 -27.49 -0.30 -22.73
C HIS A 232 -26.69 0.11 -23.99
N LYS A 233 -25.35 0.05 -23.92
CA LYS A 233 -24.42 0.39 -25.01
C LYS A 233 -23.86 -0.88 -25.66
N LYS A 234 -24.74 -1.75 -26.16
CA LYS A 234 -24.39 -3.08 -26.70
C LYS A 234 -23.31 -3.05 -27.80
N ASN A 235 -23.39 -2.09 -28.72
CA ASN A 235 -22.40 -1.98 -29.81
C ASN A 235 -20.98 -1.72 -29.27
N ALA A 236 -20.86 -0.86 -28.24
CA ALA A 236 -19.57 -0.59 -27.61
C ALA A 236 -19.06 -1.81 -26.85
N ALA A 237 -19.94 -2.55 -26.15
CA ALA A 237 -19.58 -3.79 -25.48
C ALA A 237 -19.04 -4.83 -26.46
N ASN A 238 -19.73 -5.04 -27.60
CA ASN A 238 -19.32 -5.98 -28.63
C ASN A 238 -17.93 -5.64 -29.20
N GLY A 239 -17.63 -4.36 -29.41
CA GLY A 239 -16.29 -3.93 -29.85
C GLY A 239 -15.19 -4.34 -28.87
N ILE A 240 -15.42 -4.20 -27.57
CA ILE A 240 -14.48 -4.63 -26.53
C ILE A 240 -14.38 -6.16 -26.46
N LEU A 241 -15.50 -6.88 -26.56
CA LEU A 241 -15.53 -8.34 -26.52
C LEU A 241 -14.79 -8.94 -27.73
N SER A 242 -14.94 -8.37 -28.94
CA SER A 242 -14.16 -8.78 -30.11
C SER A 242 -12.66 -8.64 -29.87
N GLN A 243 -12.20 -7.53 -29.28
CA GLN A 243 -10.79 -7.35 -28.92
C GLN A 243 -10.31 -8.38 -27.88
N LEU A 244 -11.16 -8.76 -26.92
CA LEU A 244 -10.83 -9.78 -25.92
C LEU A 244 -10.76 -11.20 -26.50
N GLY A 245 -11.52 -11.50 -27.55
CA GLY A 245 -11.53 -12.82 -28.21
C GLY A 245 -10.18 -13.22 -28.80
N GLU A 246 -9.33 -12.25 -29.10
CA GLU A 246 -7.98 -12.46 -29.65
C GLU A 246 -6.91 -12.62 -28.55
N ARG A 247 -7.26 -12.39 -27.28
CA ARG A 247 -6.32 -12.35 -26.16
C ARG A 247 -6.28 -13.69 -25.39
N LYS A 248 -5.13 -13.97 -24.77
CA LYS A 248 -4.95 -15.18 -23.94
C LYS A 248 -5.54 -14.98 -22.54
N LEU A 249 -6.84 -15.21 -22.42
CA LEU A 249 -7.58 -15.08 -21.17
C LEU A 249 -7.34 -16.24 -20.19
N SER A 250 -7.22 -15.93 -18.90
CA SER A 250 -7.26 -16.92 -17.80
C SER A 250 -8.59 -17.67 -17.76
N THR A 251 -8.64 -18.78 -17.01
CA THR A 251 -9.87 -19.60 -16.90
C THR A 251 -11.06 -18.79 -16.38
N ASP A 252 -10.87 -17.96 -15.36
CA ASP A 252 -11.95 -17.16 -14.78
C ASP A 252 -12.37 -16.01 -15.70
N GLN A 253 -11.42 -15.40 -16.41
CA GLN A 253 -11.71 -14.39 -17.44
C GLN A 253 -12.51 -14.99 -18.60
N ARG A 254 -12.19 -16.22 -19.05
CA ARG A 254 -12.96 -16.92 -20.09
C ARG A 254 -14.39 -17.25 -19.66
N LYS A 255 -14.59 -17.64 -18.39
CA LYS A 255 -15.94 -17.84 -17.85
C LYS A 255 -16.76 -16.55 -17.89
N MET A 256 -16.16 -15.45 -17.44
CA MET A 256 -16.80 -14.13 -17.50
C MET A 256 -17.09 -13.70 -18.93
N TYR A 257 -16.13 -13.88 -19.84
CA TYR A 257 -16.29 -13.58 -21.27
C TYR A 257 -17.47 -14.33 -21.90
N ARG A 258 -17.58 -15.65 -21.68
CA ARG A 258 -18.72 -16.45 -22.18
C ARG A 258 -20.04 -15.99 -21.59
N LEU A 259 -20.07 -15.75 -20.27
CA LEU A 259 -21.25 -15.23 -19.59
C LEU A 259 -21.76 -13.93 -20.23
N LEU A 260 -20.85 -13.01 -20.59
CA LEU A 260 -21.19 -11.76 -21.26
C LEU A 260 -21.73 -11.94 -22.69
N LEU A 261 -21.32 -13.00 -23.40
CA LEU A 261 -21.79 -13.29 -24.76
C LEU A 261 -23.12 -14.04 -24.78
N GLU A 262 -23.33 -14.95 -23.83
CA GLU A 262 -24.41 -15.93 -23.86
C GLU A 262 -25.64 -15.48 -23.05
N THR A 263 -25.46 -14.58 -22.08
CA THR A 263 -26.53 -14.16 -21.17
C THR A 263 -27.19 -12.87 -21.66
N PRO A 264 -28.53 -12.78 -21.73
CA PRO A 264 -29.21 -11.53 -22.02
C PRO A 264 -28.79 -10.41 -21.06
N ASP A 265 -28.62 -9.18 -21.56
CA ASP A 265 -28.08 -8.03 -20.82
C ASP A 265 -28.74 -7.80 -19.43
N SER A 266 -30.04 -8.05 -19.33
CA SER A 266 -30.83 -7.90 -18.09
C SER A 266 -30.57 -8.98 -17.04
N GLN A 267 -30.00 -10.11 -17.43
CA GLN A 267 -29.79 -11.29 -16.59
C GLN A 267 -28.32 -11.54 -16.22
N ILE A 268 -27.39 -10.73 -16.71
CA ILE A 268 -25.97 -10.88 -16.39
C ILE A 268 -25.77 -10.65 -14.88
N PRO A 269 -25.30 -11.65 -14.11
CA PRO A 269 -25.10 -11.49 -12.68
C PRO A 269 -23.91 -10.57 -12.38
N ILE A 270 -24.00 -9.86 -11.26
CA ILE A 270 -22.89 -9.02 -10.77
C ILE A 270 -21.69 -9.94 -10.45
N PRO A 271 -20.50 -9.71 -11.03
CA PRO A 271 -19.30 -10.47 -10.73
C PRO A 271 -18.93 -10.41 -9.26
N LYS A 272 -18.69 -11.56 -8.63
CA LYS A 272 -18.31 -11.65 -7.20
C LYS A 272 -16.87 -11.19 -6.89
N ARG A 273 -16.14 -10.60 -7.85
CA ARG A 273 -14.71 -10.25 -7.71
C ARG A 273 -14.41 -9.33 -6.52
N LEU A 274 -15.25 -8.33 -6.27
CA LEU A 274 -15.07 -7.41 -5.15
C LEU A 274 -15.20 -8.06 -3.78
N TYR A 275 -16.00 -9.12 -3.68
CA TYR A 275 -16.27 -9.82 -2.42
C TYR A 275 -15.26 -10.94 -2.14
N SER A 276 -14.63 -11.49 -3.19
CA SER A 276 -13.67 -12.59 -3.08
C SER A 276 -12.26 -12.17 -2.65
N THR A 277 -11.90 -10.89 -2.80
CA THR A 277 -10.58 -10.37 -2.44
C THR A 277 -10.55 -9.75 -1.04
N ALA A 278 -11.48 -10.14 -0.16
CA ALA A 278 -11.24 -9.95 1.26
C ALA A 278 -9.86 -10.56 1.55
N SER A 279 -8.88 -9.70 1.88
CA SER A 279 -7.59 -10.16 2.43
C SER A 279 -7.93 -11.27 3.40
N PRO A 280 -7.25 -12.44 3.32
CA PRO A 280 -7.59 -13.60 4.14
C PRO A 280 -7.85 -13.07 5.54
N ARG A 281 -9.11 -13.16 6.00
CA ARG A 281 -9.45 -12.70 7.36
C ARG A 281 -8.36 -13.30 8.23
N PRO A 282 -7.59 -12.49 9.00
CA PRO A 282 -6.50 -13.04 9.79
C PRO A 282 -7.11 -14.22 10.52
N LYS A 283 -6.60 -15.43 10.21
CA LYS A 283 -7.16 -16.67 10.77
C LYS A 283 -7.25 -16.38 12.25
N ARG A 284 -8.45 -16.39 12.83
CA ARG A 284 -8.59 -16.29 14.28
C ARG A 284 -7.83 -17.51 14.80
N LEU A 285 -6.58 -17.30 15.21
CA LEU A 285 -5.79 -18.30 15.91
C LEU A 285 -6.53 -18.48 17.22
N ARG A 286 -7.17 -19.64 17.36
CA ARG A 286 -7.79 -20.09 18.60
C ARG A 286 -6.69 -20.41 19.60
#